data_AF-A0A7Y5X444-F1
#
_entry.id   AF-A0A7Y5X444-F1
#
_cell.length_a   1.000
_cell.length_b   1.000
_cell.length_c   1.000
_cell.angle_alpha   90.00
_cell.angle_beta   90.00
_cell.angle_gamma   90.00
#
_symmetry.space_group_name_H-M   'P 1'
#
loop_
_entity.id
_entity.type
_entity.pdbx_description
1 polymer ?
#
loop_
_entity_poly.entity_id
_entity_poly.type
_entity_poly.pdbx_seq_one_letter_code
_entity_poly.pdbx_strand_id
1 'polypeptide(L)'
;MIAFSRPFLPLFLHVLGAMALVGAVLAVVIVSFVAWRRSDLAILRNAAFWALAAVGIPSYVLMRVGAQWIYSNEGFSGHGDPTWLGIGFFVADAGLLLLLATTVLAYWWKRVGKTVVGRIVAGLAALYLVLLAVAWMAMSGKWS
;
A
#
# COMPACT_ATOMS: atom_id res chain seq x y z
N MET A 1 7.16 -25.76 -26.92
CA MET A 1 8.44 -25.77 -26.17
C MET A 1 9.04 -24.37 -26.31
N ILE A 2 9.21 -23.49 -25.32
CA ILE A 2 9.19 -23.50 -23.85
C ILE A 2 8.57 -22.15 -23.43
N ALA A 3 7.37 -22.15 -22.84
CA ALA A 3 6.72 -20.92 -22.33
C ALA A 3 7.21 -20.51 -20.93
N PHE A 4 8.36 -21.04 -20.50
CA PHE A 4 8.91 -20.97 -19.13
C PHE A 4 10.07 -19.97 -18.97
N SER A 5 10.28 -19.05 -19.93
CA SER A 5 11.40 -18.10 -19.90
C SER A 5 10.99 -16.68 -19.50
N ARG A 6 9.82 -16.47 -18.88
CA ARG A 6 9.53 -15.21 -18.19
C ARG A 6 9.87 -15.39 -16.72
N PRO A 7 10.69 -14.52 -16.11
CA PRO A 7 10.96 -14.62 -14.69
C PRO A 7 9.61 -14.41 -13.97
N PHE A 8 9.05 -15.49 -13.41
CA PHE A 8 7.82 -15.47 -12.62
C PHE A 8 8.02 -14.70 -11.31
N LEU A 9 9.27 -14.65 -10.85
CA LEU A 9 9.66 -14.07 -9.57
C LEU A 9 9.33 -12.56 -9.45
N PRO A 10 9.71 -11.66 -10.38
CA PRO A 10 9.32 -10.24 -10.31
C PRO A 10 7.82 -10.01 -10.22
N LEU A 11 7.03 -10.73 -11.03
CA LEU A 11 5.57 -10.65 -11.01
C LEU A 11 5.02 -11.13 -9.67
N PHE A 12 5.50 -12.28 -9.19
CA PHE A 12 5.11 -12.81 -7.89
C PHE A 12 5.43 -11.85 -6.75
N LEU A 13 6.65 -11.27 -6.72
CA LEU A 13 7.06 -10.29 -5.70
C LEU A 13 6.19 -9.04 -5.75
N HIS A 14 5.88 -8.54 -6.95
CA HIS A 14 5.00 -7.39 -7.13
C HIS A 14 3.60 -7.66 -6.56
N VAL A 15 2.98 -8.76 -6.95
CA VAL A 15 1.61 -9.13 -6.52
C VAL A 15 1.57 -9.46 -5.03
N LEU A 16 2.53 -10.22 -4.51
CA LEU A 16 2.63 -10.53 -3.08
C LEU A 16 2.76 -9.26 -2.24
N GLY A 17 3.66 -8.36 -2.64
CA GLY A 17 3.84 -7.06 -2.01
C GLY A 17 2.56 -6.22 -2.05
N ALA A 18 1.90 -6.15 -3.21
CA ALA A 18 0.64 -5.40 -3.36
C ALA A 18 -0.47 -5.95 -2.45
N MET A 19 -0.66 -7.28 -2.42
CA MET A 19 -1.70 -7.91 -1.61
C MET A 19 -1.43 -7.78 -0.11
N ALA A 20 -0.19 -7.96 0.33
CA ALA A 20 0.19 -7.77 1.72
C ALA A 20 0.05 -6.30 2.16
N LEU A 21 0.37 -5.35 1.27
CA LEU A 21 0.17 -3.93 1.50
C LEU A 21 -1.31 -3.58 1.67
N VAL A 22 -2.17 -4.06 0.76
CA VAL A 22 -3.64 -3.91 0.87
C VAL A 22 -4.14 -4.46 2.20
N GLY A 23 -3.71 -5.68 2.57
CA GLY A 23 -4.07 -6.30 3.84
C GLY A 23 -3.64 -5.48 5.07
N ALA A 24 -2.41 -4.96 5.07
CA ALA A 24 -1.90 -4.11 6.15
C ALA A 24 -2.68 -2.81 6.29
N VAL A 25 -2.94 -2.12 5.17
CA VAL A 25 -3.70 -0.86 5.16
C VAL A 25 -5.15 -1.09 5.58
N LEU A 26 -5.79 -2.16 5.10
CA LEU A 26 -7.14 -2.55 5.51
C LEU A 26 -7.21 -2.85 7.02
N ALA A 27 -6.24 -3.58 7.57
CA ALA A 27 -6.17 -3.84 9.00
C ALA A 27 -6.09 -2.53 9.81
N VAL A 28 -5.31 -1.55 9.34
CA VAL A 28 -5.19 -0.23 9.97
C VAL A 28 -6.50 0.54 9.92
N VAL A 29 -7.23 0.51 8.80
CA VAL A 29 -8.56 1.12 8.69
C VAL A 29 -9.51 0.53 9.74
N ILE A 30 -9.61 -0.81 9.79
CA ILE A 30 -10.50 -1.52 10.72
C ILE A 30 -10.14 -1.20 12.17
N VAL A 31 -8.87 -1.39 12.55
CA VAL A 31 -8.40 -1.20 13.92
C VAL A 31 -8.58 0.26 14.36
N SER A 32 -8.29 1.22 13.48
CA SER A 32 -8.44 2.64 13.79
C SER A 32 -9.91 3.03 13.95
N PHE A 33 -10.80 2.47 13.13
CA PHE A 33 -12.25 2.70 13.26
C PHE A 33 -12.82 2.10 14.56
N VAL A 34 -12.38 0.90 14.93
CA VAL A 34 -12.75 0.28 16.23
C VAL A 34 -12.26 1.13 17.39
N ALA A 35 -11.04 1.66 17.32
CA ALA A 35 -10.46 2.50 18.35
C ALA A 35 -11.20 3.83 18.56
N TRP A 36 -12.04 4.28 17.61
CA TRP A 36 -12.90 5.45 17.82
C TRP A 36 -13.95 5.22 18.92
N ARG A 37 -14.40 3.98 19.07
CA ARG A 37 -15.36 3.58 20.12
C ARG A 37 -14.68 3.04 21.37
N ARG A 38 -13.41 2.63 21.26
CA ARG A 38 -12.61 2.02 22.33
C ARG A 38 -11.20 2.60 22.39
N SER A 39 -11.11 3.90 22.65
CA SER A 39 -9.84 4.64 22.67
C SER A 39 -8.96 4.31 23.87
N ASP A 40 -9.52 3.64 24.87
CA ASP A 40 -8.86 3.09 26.06
C ASP A 40 -7.90 1.92 25.71
N LEU A 41 -8.13 1.22 24.60
CA LEU A 41 -7.37 0.04 24.24
C LEU A 41 -6.04 0.36 23.56
N ALA A 42 -4.97 0.36 24.36
CA ALA A 42 -3.61 0.59 23.90
C ALA A 42 -3.12 -0.41 22.84
N ILE A 43 -3.71 -1.62 22.79
CA ILE A 43 -3.36 -2.64 21.79
C ILE A 43 -3.75 -2.21 20.37
N LEU A 44 -4.84 -1.45 20.20
CA LEU A 44 -5.31 -1.04 18.87
C LEU A 44 -4.35 -0.05 18.22
N ARG A 45 -3.88 0.96 18.96
CA ARG A 45 -2.85 1.90 18.47
C ARG A 45 -1.51 1.22 18.18
N ASN A 46 -1.12 0.23 18.98
CA ASN A 46 0.09 -0.57 18.73
C ASN A 46 -0.04 -1.41 17.46
N ALA A 47 -1.18 -2.07 17.28
CA ALA A 47 -1.46 -2.88 16.11
C ALA A 47 -1.46 -2.03 14.83
N ALA A 48 -2.08 -0.84 14.85
CA ALA A 48 -2.05 0.09 13.72
C ALA A 48 -0.63 0.49 13.31
N PHE A 49 0.21 0.87 14.28
CA PHE A 49 1.61 1.23 14.01
C PHE A 49 2.40 0.04 13.44
N TRP A 50 2.34 -1.13 14.08
CA TRP A 50 3.12 -2.28 13.65
C TRP A 50 2.63 -2.89 12.34
N ALA A 51 1.33 -2.84 12.05
CA ALA A 51 0.79 -3.23 10.75
C ALA A 51 1.42 -2.38 9.63
N LEU A 52 1.57 -1.07 9.82
CA LEU A 52 2.23 -0.22 8.82
C LEU A 52 3.75 -0.42 8.79
N ALA A 53 4.41 -0.38 9.94
CA ALA A 53 5.87 -0.40 10.03
C ALA A 53 6.48 -1.75 9.66
N ALA A 54 5.91 -2.86 10.15
CA ALA A 54 6.47 -4.20 9.97
C ALA A 54 5.87 -4.95 8.76
N VAL A 55 4.68 -4.58 8.30
CA VAL A 55 4.05 -5.23 7.13
C VAL A 55 3.92 -4.24 5.97
N GLY A 56 3.30 -3.08 6.19
CA GLY A 56 3.04 -2.09 5.13
C GLY A 56 4.30 -1.62 4.40
N ILE A 57 5.31 -1.14 5.12
CA ILE A 57 6.56 -0.65 4.52
C ILE A 57 7.30 -1.75 3.76
N PRO A 58 7.59 -2.93 4.34
CA PRO A 58 8.23 -4.01 3.59
C PRO A 58 7.42 -4.46 2.37
N SER A 59 6.10 -4.53 2.48
CA SER A 59 5.21 -4.91 1.38
C SER A 59 5.24 -3.91 0.24
N TYR A 60 5.27 -2.61 0.56
CA TYR A 60 5.47 -1.54 -0.43
C TYR A 60 6.80 -1.70 -1.17
N VAL A 61 7.89 -1.95 -0.45
CA VAL A 61 9.21 -2.15 -1.06
C VAL A 61 9.21 -3.35 -2.01
N LEU A 62 8.66 -4.49 -1.57
CA LEU A 62 8.51 -5.68 -2.42
C LEU A 62 7.69 -5.38 -3.68
N MET A 63 6.55 -4.71 -3.53
CA MET A 63 5.70 -4.29 -4.64
C MET A 63 6.48 -3.42 -5.63
N ARG A 64 7.18 -2.39 -5.14
CA ARG A 64 7.86 -1.39 -5.97
C ARG A 64 9.08 -1.95 -6.68
N VAL A 65 9.88 -2.77 -6.00
CA VAL A 65 11.05 -3.45 -6.59
C VAL A 65 10.58 -4.45 -7.65
N GLY A 66 9.54 -5.24 -7.36
CA GLY A 66 8.95 -6.15 -8.34
C GLY A 66 8.46 -5.42 -9.60
N ALA A 67 7.76 -4.30 -9.44
CA ALA A 67 7.32 -3.46 -10.57
C ALA A 67 8.49 -2.93 -11.39
N GLN A 68 9.54 -2.42 -10.74
CA GLN A 68 10.70 -1.86 -11.43
C GLN A 68 11.47 -2.93 -12.21
N TRP A 69 11.54 -4.14 -11.67
CA TRP A 69 12.19 -5.25 -12.35
C TRP A 69 11.37 -5.75 -13.55
N ILE A 70 10.04 -5.80 -13.46
CA ILE A 70 9.18 -6.06 -14.63
C ILE A 70 9.42 -4.98 -15.68
N TYR A 71 9.40 -3.71 -15.27
CA TYR A 71 9.61 -2.57 -16.15
C TYR A 71 10.93 -2.67 -16.95
N SER A 72 12.04 -3.01 -16.28
CA SER A 72 13.33 -3.16 -16.94
C SER A 72 13.41 -4.36 -17.89
N ASN A 73 12.68 -5.45 -17.60
CA ASN A 73 12.67 -6.66 -18.42
C ASN A 73 11.78 -6.52 -19.66
N GLU A 74 10.70 -5.75 -19.58
CA GLU A 74 9.76 -5.56 -20.69
C GLU A 74 10.20 -4.47 -21.68
N GLY A 75 11.31 -3.79 -21.41
CA GLY A 75 11.90 -2.80 -22.31
C GLY A 75 11.12 -1.48 -22.38
N PHE A 76 10.26 -1.21 -21.38
CA PHE A 76 9.57 0.06 -21.27
C PHE A 76 10.59 1.20 -21.06
N SER A 77 10.33 2.33 -21.70
CA SER A 77 11.26 3.46 -21.76
C SER A 77 10.59 4.81 -21.45
N GLY A 78 9.30 4.80 -21.10
CA GLY A 78 8.51 5.98 -20.80
C GLY A 78 7.89 6.62 -22.05
N HIS A 79 8.22 6.11 -23.25
CA HIS A 79 7.71 6.61 -24.52
C HIS A 79 6.73 5.61 -25.13
N GLY A 80 5.45 5.98 -25.20
CA GLY A 80 4.40 5.09 -25.70
C GLY A 80 4.02 3.96 -24.74
N ASP A 81 4.45 4.05 -23.47
CA ASP A 81 4.07 3.10 -22.43
C ASP A 81 2.54 3.14 -22.21
N PRO A 82 1.89 1.99 -21.92
CA PRO A 82 0.45 1.96 -21.67
C PRO A 82 0.02 2.85 -20.50
N THR A 83 -1.11 3.55 -20.63
CA THR A 83 -1.63 4.46 -19.59
C THR A 83 -1.78 3.80 -18.21
N TRP A 84 -2.19 2.53 -18.17
CA TRP A 84 -2.34 1.78 -16.92
C TRP A 84 -1.02 1.65 -16.13
N LEU A 85 0.12 1.60 -16.83
CA LEU A 85 1.45 1.50 -16.23
C LEU A 85 1.79 2.81 -15.53
N GLY A 86 1.56 3.95 -16.21
CA GLY A 86 1.75 5.28 -15.64
C GLY A 86 0.87 5.52 -14.41
N ILE A 87 -0.40 5.13 -14.45
CA ILE A 87 -1.32 5.22 -13.30
C ILE A 87 -0.80 4.39 -12.12
N GLY A 88 -0.37 3.15 -12.37
CA GLY A 88 0.17 2.27 -11.32
C GLY A 88 1.39 2.86 -10.62
N PHE A 89 2.34 3.40 -11.39
CA PHE A 89 3.54 4.07 -10.85
C PHE A 89 3.18 5.34 -10.07
N PHE A 90 2.31 6.18 -10.61
CA PHE A 90 1.85 7.39 -9.92
C PHE A 90 1.19 7.06 -8.57
N VAL A 91 0.29 6.06 -8.55
CA VAL A 91 -0.35 5.62 -7.30
C VAL A 91 0.66 5.03 -6.34
N ALA A 92 1.67 4.28 -6.80
CA ALA A 92 2.71 3.77 -5.92
C ALA A 92 3.54 4.90 -5.29
N ASP A 93 3.92 5.91 -6.06
CA ASP A 93 4.77 7.00 -5.58
C ASP A 93 3.97 7.94 -4.64
N ALA A 94 2.74 8.31 -4.99
CA ALA A 94 1.84 9.05 -4.09
C ALA A 94 1.48 8.22 -2.84
N GLY A 95 1.29 6.91 -3.02
CA GLY A 95 1.02 5.96 -1.96
C GLY A 95 2.13 5.84 -0.94
N LEU A 96 3.40 5.95 -1.35
CA LEU A 96 4.53 5.97 -0.43
C LEU A 96 4.46 7.15 0.54
N LEU A 97 4.16 8.35 0.03
CA LEU A 97 4.02 9.54 0.87
C LEU A 97 2.91 9.36 1.90
N LEU A 98 1.75 8.82 1.47
CA LEU A 98 0.65 8.50 2.36
C LEU A 98 1.03 7.43 3.38
N LEU A 99 1.72 6.36 2.97
CA LEU A 99 2.16 5.29 3.85
C LEU A 99 3.09 5.82 4.94
N LEU A 100 4.10 6.62 4.58
CA LEU A 100 5.05 7.20 5.53
C LEU A 100 4.36 8.18 6.48
N ALA A 101 3.54 9.10 5.95
CA ALA A 101 2.80 10.05 6.76
C ALA A 101 1.87 9.35 7.76
N THR A 102 1.13 8.33 7.29
CA THR A 102 0.24 7.52 8.14
C THR A 102 1.03 6.75 9.19
N THR A 103 2.20 6.22 8.85
CA THR A 103 3.06 5.48 9.79
C THR A 103 3.58 6.39 10.90
N VAL A 104 4.06 7.59 10.56
CA VAL A 104 4.51 8.59 11.53
C VAL A 104 3.36 9.02 12.44
N LEU A 105 2.17 9.25 11.89
CA LEU A 105 0.99 9.59 12.67
C LEU A 105 0.51 8.43 13.55
N ALA A 106 0.61 7.19 13.09
CA ALA A 106 0.30 6.00 13.90
C ALA A 106 1.30 5.83 15.05
N TYR A 107 2.60 6.11 14.81
CA TYR A 107 3.60 6.17 15.88
C TYR A 107 3.27 7.26 16.89
N TRP A 108 2.93 8.46 16.41
CA TRP A 108 2.55 9.55 17.30
C TRP A 108 1.28 9.21 18.09
N TRP A 109 0.27 8.64 17.45
CA TRP A 109 -0.95 8.19 18.11
C TRP A 109 -0.68 7.17 19.22
N LYS A 110 0.23 6.22 18.98
CA LYS A 110 0.73 5.28 20.00
C LYS A 110 1.29 6.01 21.23
N ARG A 111 2.01 7.13 21.03
CA ARG A 111 2.62 7.92 22.11
C ARG A 111 1.61 8.77 22.89
N VAL A 112 0.68 9.44 22.22
CA VAL A 112 -0.23 10.42 22.87
C VAL A 112 -1.60 9.86 23.23
N GLY A 113 -2.06 8.78 22.58
CA GLY A 113 -3.36 8.16 22.86
C GLY A 113 -4.60 8.99 22.50
N LYS A 114 -4.45 10.17 21.89
CA LYS A 114 -5.57 11.05 21.53
C LYS A 114 -6.42 10.46 20.40
N THR A 115 -7.74 10.42 20.60
CA THR A 115 -8.71 9.86 19.64
C THR A 115 -8.74 10.60 18.30
N VAL A 116 -8.47 11.91 18.31
CA VAL A 116 -8.39 12.74 17.09
C VAL A 116 -7.28 12.24 16.16
N VAL A 117 -6.12 11.85 16.69
CA VAL A 117 -5.01 11.35 15.87
C VAL A 117 -5.39 10.00 15.23
N GLY A 118 -6.08 9.13 15.97
CA GLY A 118 -6.63 7.88 15.42
C GLY A 118 -7.64 8.08 14.30
N ARG A 119 -8.42 9.17 14.32
CA ARG A 119 -9.33 9.55 13.22
C ARG A 119 -8.58 9.97 11.97
N ILE A 120 -7.51 10.76 12.12
CA ILE A 120 -6.64 11.17 11.01
C ILE A 120 -5.97 9.93 10.40
N VAL A 121 -5.41 9.04 11.22
CA VAL A 121 -4.80 7.78 10.77
C VAL A 121 -5.80 6.93 9.98
N ALA A 122 -7.03 6.77 10.48
CA ALA A 122 -8.07 6.04 9.76
C ALA A 122 -8.41 6.68 8.41
N GLY A 123 -8.54 8.02 8.37
CA GLY A 123 -8.83 8.76 7.14
C GLY A 123 -7.74 8.61 6.08
N LEU A 124 -6.47 8.75 6.47
CA LEU A 124 -5.34 8.59 5.55
C LEU A 124 -5.18 7.14 5.08
N ALA A 125 -5.36 6.16 5.97
CA ALA A 125 -5.34 4.75 5.60
C ALA A 125 -6.48 4.40 4.64
N ALA A 126 -7.69 4.93 4.87
CA ALA A 126 -8.83 4.73 3.98
C ALA A 126 -8.60 5.38 2.61
N LEU A 127 -8.07 6.61 2.58
CA LEU A 127 -7.67 7.28 1.35
C LEU A 127 -6.64 6.44 0.57
N TYR A 128 -5.63 5.90 1.26
CA TYR A 128 -4.64 5.06 0.62
C TYR A 128 -5.26 3.77 0.06
N LEU A 129 -6.17 3.14 0.81
CA LEU A 129 -6.90 1.96 0.33
C LEU A 129 -7.72 2.25 -0.94
N VAL A 130 -8.36 3.42 -1.02
CA VAL A 130 -9.08 3.86 -2.22
C VAL A 130 -8.11 4.03 -3.39
N LEU A 131 -6.95 4.65 -3.19
CA LEU A 131 -5.95 4.78 -4.25
C LEU A 131 -5.46 3.41 -4.75
N LEU A 132 -5.19 2.46 -3.85
CA LEU A 132 -4.83 1.09 -4.22
C LEU A 132 -5.94 0.42 -5.05
N ALA A 133 -7.21 0.65 -4.70
CA ALA A 133 -8.34 0.15 -5.48
C ALA A 133 -8.41 0.80 -6.88
N VAL A 134 -8.16 2.10 -7.01
CA VAL A 134 -8.10 2.79 -8.31
C VAL A 134 -6.99 2.20 -9.18
N ALA A 135 -5.79 2.02 -8.62
CA ALA A 135 -4.68 1.39 -9.34
C ALA A 135 -5.05 -0.01 -9.83
N TRP A 136 -5.68 -0.83 -8.98
CA TRP A 136 -6.13 -2.16 -9.37
C TRP A 136 -7.18 -2.13 -10.50
N MET A 137 -8.13 -1.22 -10.45
CA MET A 137 -9.14 -1.08 -11.51
C MET A 137 -8.54 -0.60 -12.84
N ALA A 138 -7.60 0.34 -12.79
CA ALA A 138 -6.88 0.82 -13.97
C ALA A 138 -6.06 -0.30 -14.63
N MET A 139 -5.36 -1.12 -13.83
CA MET A 139 -4.54 -2.23 -14.32
C MET A 139 -5.35 -3.46 -14.77
N SER A 140 -6.59 -3.63 -14.29
CA SER A 140 -7.47 -4.73 -14.72
C SER A 140 -8.25 -4.44 -16.00
N GLY A 141 -7.93 -3.36 -16.72
CA GLY A 141 -8.54 -3.01 -18.01
C GLY A 141 -9.98 -2.52 -17.93
N LYS A 142 -10.45 -2.15 -16.74
CA LYS A 142 -11.84 -1.70 -16.53
C LYS A 142 -12.05 -0.21 -16.84
N TRP A 143 -10.96 0.49 -17.21
CA TRP A 143 -10.89 1.93 -17.44
C TRP A 143 -10.25 2.26 -18.81
N SER A 144 -10.09 1.24 -19.66
CA SER A 144 -9.54 1.31 -21.02
C SER A 144 -10.61 0.96 -22.05
#